data_AF-A0A935R5I2-F1
#
_entry.id   AF-A0A935R5I2-F1
#
_cell.length_a   1.000
_cell.length_b   1.000
_cell.length_c   1.000
_cell.angle_alpha   90.00
_cell.angle_beta   90.00
_cell.angle_gamma   90.00
#
_symmetry.space_group_name_H-M   'P 1'
#
loop_
_entity.id
_entity.type
_entity.pdbx_description
1 polymer ?
#
loop_
_entity_poly.entity_id
_entity_poly.type
_entity_poly.pdbx_seq_one_letter_code
_entity_poly.pdbx_strand_id
1 'polypeptide(L)'
;MTRGDFVRLALITKPGDSRTLPYSEASLADFEKLYCYDRFWEPSVNPGPLNSRYLCCGHALVIVGKAGDAFFTDGDTGMLGQFRHQYFLMGMIAHFHKAALHLFSERLVSAISQLDAHRRESVRRFKRDIRHIMGAFLRFSHRYWFHEVSNQAQARDLFNLMIGHLATNRLYGDINEAVREMAEFLEADDLRRQSETVKRLTVVTTLSIIGTVATGFLGMNLINAADQPFWVKAVYFSAVVLVFALVVFFTVSKSTALAESLDVVANERASAESKLMALMRALSARLPKR
;
A
#
# COMPACT_ATOMS: atom_id res chain seq x y z
N MET A 1 20.56 -15.46 -42.12
CA MET A 1 20.64 -15.73 -40.68
C MET A 1 19.71 -16.87 -40.34
N THR A 2 20.08 -17.70 -39.38
CA THR A 2 19.34 -18.87 -38.90
C THR A 2 18.60 -18.57 -37.60
N ARG A 3 17.73 -19.48 -37.16
CA ARG A 3 17.08 -19.40 -35.85
C ARG A 3 18.10 -19.30 -34.70
N GLY A 4 19.19 -20.07 -34.78
CA GLY A 4 20.26 -20.04 -33.78
C GLY A 4 20.89 -18.66 -33.64
N ASP A 5 21.09 -17.92 -34.73
CA ASP A 5 21.64 -16.56 -34.68
C ASP A 5 20.68 -15.60 -33.97
N PHE A 6 19.38 -15.67 -34.28
CA PHE A 6 18.37 -14.82 -33.66
C PHE A 6 18.26 -15.07 -32.16
N VAL A 7 18.26 -16.33 -31.72
CA VAL A 7 18.25 -16.67 -30.29
C VAL A 7 19.47 -16.10 -29.59
N ARG A 8 20.65 -16.19 -30.19
CA ARG A 8 21.89 -15.67 -29.59
C ARG A 8 21.87 -14.16 -29.44
N LEU A 9 21.36 -13.45 -30.46
CA LEU A 9 21.22 -12.00 -30.42
C LEU A 9 20.16 -11.55 -29.42
N ALA A 10 18.98 -12.18 -29.43
CA ALA A 10 17.88 -11.83 -28.54
C ALA A 10 18.23 -12.05 -27.07
N LEU A 11 18.89 -13.17 -26.75
CA LEU A 11 19.22 -13.57 -25.38
C LEU A 11 20.65 -13.22 -24.96
N ILE A 12 21.38 -12.46 -25.79
CA ILE A 12 22.74 -11.96 -25.50
C ILE A 12 23.71 -13.10 -25.09
N THR A 13 23.67 -14.21 -25.83
CA THR A 13 24.53 -15.36 -25.52
C THR A 13 25.85 -15.30 -26.31
N LYS A 14 26.80 -16.17 -25.95
CA LYS A 14 28.09 -16.28 -26.63
C LYS A 14 27.90 -16.58 -28.14
N PRO A 15 28.75 -16.00 -29.01
CA PRO A 15 28.81 -16.39 -30.43
C PRO A 15 29.05 -17.90 -30.60
N GLY A 16 28.45 -18.49 -31.64
CA GLY A 16 28.59 -19.90 -31.96
C GLY A 16 28.14 -20.22 -33.38
N ASP A 17 28.17 -21.50 -33.75
CA ASP A 17 27.70 -21.94 -35.07
C ASP A 17 26.21 -21.63 -35.25
N SER A 18 25.89 -20.89 -36.31
CA SER A 18 24.53 -20.56 -36.74
C SER A 18 23.62 -21.78 -36.80
N ARG A 19 24.13 -22.96 -37.20
CA ARG A 19 23.34 -24.18 -37.34
C ARG A 19 22.93 -24.82 -36.01
N THR A 20 23.49 -24.38 -34.91
CA THR A 20 23.24 -24.94 -33.58
C THR A 20 22.42 -23.98 -32.72
N LEU A 21 21.63 -24.48 -31.78
CA LEU A 21 20.93 -23.65 -30.79
C LEU A 21 21.79 -23.46 -29.54
N PRO A 22 21.79 -22.28 -28.90
CA PRO A 22 22.53 -22.06 -27.66
C PRO A 22 21.87 -22.70 -26.44
N TYR A 23 20.58 -23.05 -26.54
CA TYR A 23 19.78 -23.70 -25.51
C TYR A 23 19.02 -24.90 -26.09
N SER A 24 18.39 -25.70 -25.22
CA SER A 24 17.56 -26.82 -25.65
C SER A 24 16.37 -26.36 -26.49
N GLU A 25 15.91 -27.22 -27.41
CA GLU A 25 14.73 -26.94 -28.24
C GLU A 25 13.47 -26.73 -27.39
N ALA A 26 13.31 -27.51 -26.32
CA ALA A 26 12.18 -27.41 -25.41
C ALA A 26 12.10 -26.02 -24.74
N SER A 27 13.23 -25.48 -24.25
CA SER A 27 13.27 -24.14 -23.66
C SER A 27 13.01 -23.03 -24.69
N LEU A 28 13.29 -23.29 -25.96
CA LEU A 28 13.11 -22.33 -27.05
C LEU A 28 11.78 -22.51 -27.79
N ALA A 29 10.87 -23.38 -27.35
CA ALA A 29 9.64 -23.69 -28.07
C ALA A 29 8.81 -22.43 -28.40
N ASP A 30 8.70 -21.50 -27.45
CA ASP A 30 7.93 -20.25 -27.58
C ASP A 30 8.81 -19.02 -27.92
N PHE A 31 10.05 -19.23 -28.38
CA PHE A 31 11.02 -18.15 -28.56
C PHE A 31 10.48 -17.00 -29.43
N GLU A 32 9.95 -17.33 -30.60
CA GLU A 32 9.44 -16.34 -31.56
C GLU A 32 8.28 -15.53 -30.97
N LYS A 33 7.41 -16.18 -30.19
CA LYS A 33 6.26 -15.53 -29.56
C LYS A 33 6.67 -14.59 -28.42
N LEU A 34 7.68 -14.99 -27.65
CA LEU A 34 8.08 -14.27 -26.43
C LEU A 34 9.12 -13.18 -26.70
N TYR A 35 10.03 -13.37 -27.63
CA TYR A 35 11.20 -12.49 -27.81
C TYR A 35 11.21 -11.74 -29.13
N CYS A 36 10.41 -12.13 -30.12
CA CYS A 36 10.41 -11.50 -31.44
C CYS A 36 9.16 -10.62 -31.66
N TYR A 37 9.38 -9.42 -32.18
CA TYR A 37 8.33 -8.58 -32.74
C TYR A 37 8.47 -8.57 -34.27
N ASP A 38 7.64 -9.40 -34.90
CA ASP A 38 7.77 -9.82 -36.31
C ASP A 38 6.84 -9.07 -37.26
N ARG A 39 6.37 -7.87 -36.90
CA ARG A 39 5.45 -7.08 -37.73
C ARG A 39 5.95 -6.82 -39.15
N PHE A 40 7.27 -6.71 -39.32
CA PHE A 40 7.92 -6.47 -40.61
C PHE A 40 8.83 -7.63 -41.03
N TRP A 41 8.74 -8.78 -40.35
CA TRP A 41 9.59 -9.93 -40.61
C TRP A 41 8.85 -10.96 -41.45
N GLU A 42 9.17 -10.99 -42.74
CA GLU A 42 8.63 -12.00 -43.66
C GLU A 42 9.77 -12.56 -44.52
N PRO A 43 10.41 -13.66 -44.10
CA PRO A 43 11.58 -14.20 -44.81
C PRO A 43 11.19 -15.00 -46.06
N SER A 44 9.93 -15.44 -46.17
CA SER A 44 9.43 -16.33 -47.23
C SER A 44 8.82 -15.60 -48.44
N VAL A 45 8.36 -14.36 -48.26
CA VAL A 45 7.75 -13.53 -49.32
C VAL A 45 8.73 -12.43 -49.68
N ASN A 46 8.89 -12.17 -50.97
CA ASN A 46 9.86 -11.26 -51.59
C ASN A 46 10.28 -10.12 -50.63
N PRO A 47 11.47 -10.21 -50.00
CA PRO A 47 11.80 -9.38 -48.85
C PRO A 47 11.85 -7.92 -49.29
N GLY A 48 10.78 -7.19 -48.97
CA GLY A 48 10.68 -5.77 -49.23
C GLY A 48 11.82 -5.01 -48.51
N PRO A 49 12.05 -3.74 -48.89
CA PRO A 49 13.14 -2.93 -48.34
C PRO A 49 13.07 -2.76 -46.81
N LEU A 50 11.92 -3.01 -46.19
CA LEU A 50 11.67 -2.84 -44.76
C LEU A 50 11.75 -4.14 -43.95
N ASN A 51 12.18 -5.26 -44.54
CA ASN A 51 12.23 -6.54 -43.85
C ASN A 51 13.19 -6.47 -42.65
N SER A 52 12.60 -6.45 -41.46
CA SER A 52 13.32 -6.21 -40.21
C SER A 52 12.74 -7.04 -39.07
N ARG A 53 13.62 -7.52 -38.20
CA ARG A 53 13.25 -8.28 -37.01
C ARG A 53 13.67 -7.57 -35.76
N TYR A 54 12.72 -7.39 -34.84
CA TYR A 54 12.96 -6.75 -33.55
C TYR A 54 12.99 -7.84 -32.49
N LEU A 55 14.01 -7.82 -31.64
CA LEU A 55 14.25 -8.84 -30.63
C LEU A 55 14.36 -8.14 -29.27
N CYS A 56 13.65 -8.62 -28.26
CA CYS A 56 13.73 -8.03 -26.92
C CYS A 56 13.65 -9.11 -25.83
N CYS A 57 14.56 -9.04 -24.85
CA CYS A 57 14.57 -9.87 -23.65
C CYS A 57 14.53 -9.05 -22.35
N GLY A 58 14.09 -7.79 -22.45
CA GLY A 58 14.16 -6.79 -21.38
C GLY A 58 15.54 -6.18 -21.21
N HIS A 59 16.61 -6.99 -21.19
CA HIS A 59 17.99 -6.51 -21.02
C HIS A 59 18.59 -5.93 -22.30
N ALA A 60 18.20 -6.45 -23.45
CA ALA A 60 18.57 -5.91 -24.75
C ALA A 60 17.34 -5.73 -25.65
N LEU A 61 17.46 -4.74 -26.52
CA LEU A 61 16.63 -4.55 -27.70
C LEU A 61 17.57 -4.59 -28.90
N VAL A 62 17.36 -5.55 -29.80
CA VAL A 62 18.16 -5.73 -31.02
C VAL A 62 17.24 -5.61 -32.22
N ILE A 63 17.70 -4.88 -33.23
CA ILE A 63 16.98 -4.70 -34.48
C ILE A 63 17.87 -5.24 -35.59
N VAL A 64 17.37 -6.24 -36.31
CA VAL A 64 18.08 -6.91 -37.39
C VAL A 64 17.49 -6.46 -38.71
N GLY A 65 18.36 -6.04 -39.63
CA GLY A 65 18.02 -5.63 -40.98
C GLY A 65 19.12 -5.97 -41.97
N LYS A 66 18.87 -5.69 -43.26
CA LYS A 66 19.82 -5.98 -44.33
C LYS A 66 20.97 -4.98 -44.31
N ALA A 67 22.20 -5.45 -44.07
CA ALA A 67 23.39 -4.60 -43.96
C ALA A 67 23.72 -3.80 -45.24
N GLY A 68 23.31 -4.29 -46.41
CA GLY A 68 23.54 -3.60 -47.68
C GLY A 68 22.49 -2.55 -48.05
N ASP A 69 21.51 -2.29 -47.18
CA ASP A 69 20.46 -1.31 -47.43
C ASP A 69 20.72 -0.03 -46.59
N ALA A 70 20.73 1.11 -47.29
CA ALA A 70 20.98 2.42 -46.70
C ALA A 70 19.98 2.75 -45.58
N PHE A 71 18.76 2.21 -45.65
CA PHE A 71 17.76 2.37 -44.60
C PHE A 71 18.26 1.88 -43.22
N PHE A 72 19.05 0.80 -43.16
CA PHE A 72 19.56 0.27 -41.89
C PHE A 72 20.90 0.86 -41.46
N THR A 73 21.68 1.44 -42.39
CA THR A 73 23.01 1.98 -42.10
C THR A 73 23.02 3.49 -41.86
N ASP A 74 22.02 4.22 -42.36
CA ASP A 74 21.95 5.68 -42.19
C ASP A 74 21.69 6.09 -40.73
N GLY A 75 22.58 6.94 -40.21
CA GLY A 75 22.60 7.40 -38.83
C GLY A 75 21.67 8.57 -38.55
N ASP A 76 21.19 9.28 -39.57
CA ASP A 76 20.38 10.48 -39.41
C ASP A 76 18.88 10.19 -39.62
N THR A 77 18.52 9.59 -40.76
CA THR A 77 17.11 9.36 -41.14
C THR A 77 16.71 7.89 -41.14
N GLY A 78 17.69 6.99 -41.18
CA GLY A 78 17.50 5.54 -41.19
C GLY A 78 17.17 4.93 -39.83
N MET A 79 17.05 3.60 -39.85
CA MET A 79 16.76 2.77 -38.68
C MET A 79 17.82 2.89 -37.59
N LEU A 80 19.10 3.07 -37.97
CA LEU A 80 20.18 3.29 -37.02
C LEU A 80 20.00 4.62 -36.27
N GLY A 81 19.58 5.68 -36.98
CA GLY A 81 19.19 6.95 -36.37
C GLY A 81 18.02 6.79 -35.40
N GLN A 82 16.94 6.13 -35.83
CA GLN A 82 15.80 5.86 -34.95
C GLN A 82 16.19 5.04 -33.70
N PHE A 83 17.07 4.05 -33.86
CA PHE A 83 17.57 3.24 -32.75
C PHE A 83 18.33 4.08 -31.72
N ARG A 84 19.25 4.94 -32.18
CA ARG A 84 20.08 5.78 -31.32
C ARG A 84 19.31 6.87 -30.57
N HIS A 85 18.14 7.26 -31.06
CA HIS A 85 17.33 8.32 -30.47
C HIS A 85 16.04 7.78 -29.83
N GLN A 86 15.06 7.40 -30.64
CA GLN A 86 13.73 7.02 -30.17
C GLN A 86 13.75 5.73 -29.34
N TYR A 87 14.32 4.65 -29.89
CA TYR A 87 14.30 3.35 -29.20
C TYR A 87 15.26 3.31 -28.00
N PHE A 88 16.37 4.05 -28.07
CA PHE A 88 17.26 4.24 -26.93
C PHE A 88 16.54 4.93 -25.76
N LEU A 89 15.84 6.04 -26.00
CA LEU A 89 15.07 6.74 -24.97
C LEU A 89 13.95 5.86 -24.40
N MET A 90 13.25 5.13 -25.25
CA MET A 90 12.25 4.14 -24.82
C MET A 90 12.86 3.10 -23.88
N GLY A 91 14.02 2.55 -24.23
CA GLY A 91 14.76 1.61 -23.38
C GLY A 91 15.18 2.21 -22.04
N MET A 92 15.66 3.46 -22.06
CA MET A 92 16.03 4.20 -20.85
C MET A 92 14.85 4.41 -19.92
N ILE A 93 13.67 4.76 -20.44
CA ILE A 93 12.45 4.93 -19.62
C ILE A 93 12.06 3.60 -18.95
N ALA A 94 12.06 2.49 -19.70
CA ALA A 94 11.70 1.18 -19.16
C ALA A 94 12.64 0.74 -18.02
N HIS A 95 13.95 0.96 -18.18
CA HIS A 95 14.94 0.64 -17.15
C HIS A 95 14.88 1.62 -15.97
N PHE A 96 14.60 2.89 -16.22
CA PHE A 96 14.36 3.87 -15.16
C PHE A 96 13.17 3.47 -14.30
N HIS A 97 12.06 3.01 -14.90
CA HIS A 97 10.91 2.48 -14.15
C HIS A 97 11.34 1.33 -13.23
N LYS A 98 12.04 0.34 -13.76
CA LYS A 98 12.51 -0.81 -12.96
C LYS A 98 13.44 -0.40 -11.83
N ALA A 99 14.42 0.48 -12.10
CA ALA A 99 15.36 0.96 -11.10
C ALA A 99 14.66 1.77 -9.98
N ALA A 100 13.73 2.66 -10.35
CA ALA A 100 12.96 3.44 -9.39
C ALA A 100 12.11 2.54 -8.48
N LEU A 101 11.48 1.51 -9.04
CA LEU A 101 10.74 0.52 -8.27
C LEU A 101 11.64 -0.25 -7.30
N HIS A 102 12.80 -0.74 -7.74
CA HIS A 102 13.75 -1.38 -6.82
C HIS A 102 14.19 -0.46 -5.69
N LEU A 103 14.41 0.83 -5.97
CA LEU A 103 14.73 1.82 -4.95
C LEU A 103 13.60 1.98 -3.92
N PHE A 104 12.33 1.97 -4.35
CA PHE A 104 11.20 2.01 -3.41
C PHE A 104 11.13 0.74 -2.56
N SER A 105 11.31 -0.43 -3.18
CA SER A 105 11.33 -1.71 -2.47
C SER A 105 12.42 -1.73 -1.38
N GLU A 106 13.65 -1.33 -1.71
CA GLU A 106 14.75 -1.25 -0.75
C GLU A 106 14.45 -0.29 0.40
N ARG A 107 13.89 0.89 0.11
CA ARG A 107 13.52 1.88 1.12
C ARG A 107 12.45 1.36 2.08
N LEU A 108 11.45 0.65 1.56
CA LEU A 108 10.40 0.03 2.36
C LEU A 108 10.97 -1.05 3.29
N VAL A 109 11.80 -1.95 2.76
CA VAL A 109 12.47 -3.00 3.55
C VAL A 109 13.37 -2.40 4.62
N SER A 110 14.14 -1.36 4.28
CA SER A 110 15.02 -0.66 5.21
C SER A 110 14.24 0.01 6.34
N ALA A 111 13.10 0.64 6.03
CA ALA A 111 12.25 1.26 7.04
C ALA A 111 11.69 0.24 8.04
N ILE A 112 11.20 -0.91 7.55
CA ILE A 112 10.72 -2.00 8.42
C ILE A 112 11.85 -2.60 9.26
N SER A 113 13.01 -2.84 8.65
CA SER A 113 14.14 -3.51 9.33
C SER A 113 14.67 -2.71 10.53
N GLN A 114 14.44 -1.40 10.56
CA GLN A 114 14.86 -0.49 11.64
C GLN A 114 13.76 -0.24 12.69
N LEU A 115 12.57 -0.84 12.52
CA LEU A 115 11.44 -0.66 13.42
C LEU A 115 11.64 -1.47 14.72
N ASP A 116 11.70 -0.75 15.84
CA ASP A 116 11.60 -1.30 17.18
C ASP A 116 10.30 -0.80 17.82
N ALA A 117 9.31 -1.70 17.93
CA ALA A 117 7.98 -1.38 18.43
C ALA A 117 7.97 -0.92 19.91
N HIS A 118 9.00 -1.28 20.68
CA HIS A 118 9.09 -0.91 22.09
C HIS A 118 9.64 0.52 22.28
N ARG A 119 10.32 1.06 21.27
CA ARG A 119 10.97 2.37 21.34
C ARG A 119 10.14 3.44 20.63
N ARG A 120 9.61 4.40 21.41
CA ARG A 120 8.81 5.52 20.89
C ARG A 120 9.51 6.32 19.79
N GLU A 121 10.83 6.51 19.89
CA GLU A 121 11.61 7.23 18.88
C GLU A 121 11.69 6.46 17.55
N SER A 122 11.89 5.14 17.61
CA SER A 122 11.93 4.28 16.41
C SER A 122 10.59 4.34 15.67
N VAL A 123 9.46 4.21 16.38
CA VAL A 123 8.14 4.32 15.75
C VAL A 123 7.89 5.70 15.13
N ARG A 124 8.35 6.80 15.77
CA ARG A 124 8.24 8.15 15.21
C ARG A 124 9.08 8.31 13.94
N ARG A 125 10.28 7.73 13.90
CA ARG A 125 11.16 7.72 12.72
C ARG A 125 10.53 6.93 11.58
N PHE A 126 10.10 5.71 11.87
CA PHE A 126 9.38 4.85 10.93
C PHE A 126 8.17 5.55 10.29
N LYS A 127 7.31 6.20 11.10
CA LYS A 127 6.17 7.00 10.62
C LYS A 127 6.55 8.13 9.67
N ARG A 128 7.73 8.73 9.88
CA ARG A 128 8.23 9.80 9.01
C ARG A 128 8.73 9.22 7.69
N ASP A 129 9.52 8.15 7.75
CA ASP A 129 10.13 7.50 6.59
C ASP A 129 9.06 6.88 5.68
N ILE A 130 8.21 6.03 6.26
CA ILE A 130 6.76 5.99 6.07
C ILE A 130 6.17 6.91 4.97
N ARG A 131 5.74 8.06 5.48
CA ARG A 131 5.07 9.14 4.75
C ARG A 131 5.94 9.73 3.64
N HIS A 132 7.26 9.82 3.84
CA HIS A 132 8.16 10.29 2.79
C HIS A 132 8.21 9.33 1.61
N ILE A 133 8.31 8.03 1.85
CA ILE A 133 8.31 6.99 0.81
C ILE A 133 6.98 7.00 0.08
N MET A 134 5.85 6.99 0.81
CA MET A 134 4.52 7.06 0.21
C MET A 134 4.34 8.32 -0.66
N GLY A 135 4.73 9.50 -0.16
CA GLY A 135 4.63 10.74 -0.93
C GLY A 135 5.52 10.75 -2.18
N ALA A 136 6.71 10.15 -2.10
CA ALA A 136 7.60 10.00 -3.26
C ALA A 136 7.07 9.00 -4.28
N PHE A 137 6.50 7.88 -3.81
CA PHE A 137 5.88 6.87 -4.65
C PHE A 137 4.66 7.43 -5.38
N LEU A 138 3.77 8.15 -4.71
CA LEU A 138 2.63 8.83 -5.35
C LEU A 138 3.08 9.77 -6.46
N ARG A 139 4.10 10.60 -6.22
CA ARG A 139 4.65 11.47 -7.28
C ARG A 139 5.23 10.66 -8.43
N PHE A 140 5.90 9.55 -8.15
CA PHE A 140 6.40 8.65 -9.18
C PHE A 140 5.26 8.05 -10.02
N SER A 141 4.25 7.47 -9.37
CA SER A 141 3.09 6.86 -10.03
C SER A 141 2.31 7.85 -10.91
N HIS A 142 2.18 9.10 -10.48
CA HIS A 142 1.41 10.10 -11.25
C HIS A 142 2.22 10.82 -12.32
N ARG A 143 3.54 10.95 -12.18
CA ARG A 143 4.36 11.79 -13.08
C ARG A 143 5.30 11.01 -13.97
N TYR A 144 5.82 9.89 -13.49
CA TYR A 144 6.92 9.19 -14.14
C TYR A 144 6.58 7.77 -14.55
N TRP A 145 5.51 7.18 -14.00
CA TRP A 145 5.02 5.87 -14.39
C TRP A 145 4.17 5.99 -15.66
N PHE A 146 4.66 5.39 -16.76
CA PHE A 146 4.00 5.43 -18.06
C PHE A 146 3.64 4.01 -18.48
N HIS A 147 2.37 3.78 -18.81
CA HIS A 147 1.92 2.53 -19.43
C HIS A 147 2.25 2.51 -20.93
N GLU A 148 2.23 3.68 -21.56
CA GLU A 148 2.60 3.87 -22.96
C GLU A 148 3.47 5.13 -23.08
N VAL A 149 4.55 5.06 -23.85
CA VAL A 149 5.48 6.18 -24.06
C VAL A 149 5.30 6.89 -25.40
N SER A 150 4.53 6.29 -26.32
CA SER A 150 4.28 6.84 -27.66
C SER A 150 2.95 6.31 -28.23
N ASN A 151 2.26 7.15 -29.00
CA ASN A 151 1.05 6.78 -29.73
C ASN A 151 1.34 5.98 -31.01
N GLN A 152 2.61 5.91 -31.44
CA GLN A 152 3.01 5.09 -32.57
C GLN A 152 2.88 3.61 -32.19
N ALA A 153 2.05 2.86 -32.91
CA ALA A 153 1.73 1.47 -32.60
C ALA A 153 2.98 0.60 -32.38
N GLN A 154 3.98 0.71 -33.25
CA GLN A 154 5.23 -0.05 -33.12
C GLN A 154 5.99 0.25 -31.82
N ALA A 155 6.16 1.53 -31.48
CA ALA A 155 6.88 1.93 -30.27
C ALA A 155 6.12 1.49 -29.01
N ARG A 156 4.79 1.60 -29.04
CA ARG A 156 3.93 1.09 -27.96
C ARG A 156 4.09 -0.42 -27.77
N ASP A 157 3.99 -1.20 -28.85
CA ASP A 157 4.07 -2.66 -28.77
C ASP A 157 5.46 -3.11 -28.27
N LEU A 158 6.53 -2.47 -28.76
CA LEU A 158 7.90 -2.77 -28.32
C LEU A 158 8.15 -2.35 -26.86
N PHE A 159 7.61 -1.21 -26.42
CA PHE A 159 7.68 -0.80 -25.03
C PHE A 159 6.96 -1.82 -24.13
N ASN A 160 5.76 -2.25 -24.52
CA ASN A 160 4.98 -3.27 -23.81
C ASN A 160 5.73 -4.61 -23.71
N LEU A 161 6.37 -5.05 -24.81
CA LEU A 161 7.23 -6.22 -24.82
C LEU A 161 8.40 -6.08 -23.82
N MET A 162 9.05 -4.90 -23.81
CA MET A 162 10.18 -4.62 -22.93
C MET A 162 9.79 -4.59 -21.44
N ILE A 163 8.74 -3.83 -21.07
CA ILE A 163 8.27 -3.77 -19.68
C ILE A 163 7.69 -5.12 -19.21
N GLY A 164 7.18 -5.93 -20.13
CA GLY A 164 6.78 -7.32 -19.88
C GLY A 164 7.97 -8.18 -19.44
N HIS A 165 9.06 -8.18 -20.22
CA HIS A 165 10.29 -8.90 -19.87
C HIS A 165 10.99 -8.35 -18.63
N LEU A 166 10.92 -7.05 -18.40
CA LEU A 166 11.45 -6.42 -17.18
C LEU A 166 10.59 -6.69 -15.94
N ALA A 167 9.39 -7.27 -16.12
CA ALA A 167 8.39 -7.55 -15.09
C ALA A 167 7.96 -6.31 -14.29
N THR A 168 8.03 -5.14 -14.92
CA THR A 168 7.87 -3.85 -14.25
C THR A 168 6.46 -3.67 -13.68
N ASN A 169 5.43 -4.12 -14.41
CA ASN A 169 4.04 -4.03 -13.97
C ASN A 169 3.76 -4.84 -12.70
N ARG A 170 4.33 -6.05 -12.61
CA ARG A 170 4.22 -6.89 -11.41
C ARG A 170 4.91 -6.21 -10.22
N LEU A 171 6.14 -5.76 -10.43
CA LEU A 171 6.92 -5.09 -9.39
C LEU A 171 6.22 -3.81 -8.88
N TYR A 172 5.57 -3.06 -9.77
CA TYR A 172 4.75 -1.91 -9.39
C TYR A 172 3.59 -2.32 -8.48
N GLY A 173 2.88 -3.41 -8.85
CA GLY A 173 1.78 -3.97 -8.05
C GLY A 173 2.25 -4.34 -6.64
N ASP A 174 3.33 -5.13 -6.55
CA ASP A 174 3.91 -5.59 -5.28
C ASP A 174 4.30 -4.40 -4.38
N ILE A 175 4.92 -3.36 -4.94
CA ILE A 175 5.32 -2.16 -4.18
C ILE A 175 4.10 -1.33 -3.76
N ASN A 176 3.11 -1.17 -4.65
CA ASN A 176 1.90 -0.43 -4.34
C ASN A 176 1.11 -1.10 -3.19
N GLU A 177 1.03 -2.42 -3.19
CA GLU A 177 0.45 -3.21 -2.10
C GLU A 177 1.24 -3.00 -0.81
N ALA A 178 2.57 -3.18 -0.84
CA ALA A 178 3.41 -2.96 0.33
C ALA A 178 3.30 -1.54 0.92
N VAL A 179 3.22 -0.50 0.07
CA VAL A 179 3.00 0.89 0.54
C VAL A 179 1.64 1.03 1.24
N ARG A 180 0.58 0.40 0.71
CA ARG A 180 -0.77 0.45 1.30
C ARG A 180 -0.80 -0.29 2.64
N GLU A 181 -0.23 -1.49 2.71
CA GLU A 181 -0.12 -2.25 3.95
C GLU A 181 0.61 -1.46 5.05
N MET A 182 1.71 -0.78 4.71
CA MET A 182 2.41 0.05 5.68
C MET A 182 1.60 1.27 6.13
N ALA A 183 0.83 1.88 5.23
CA ALA A 183 -0.08 2.98 5.59
C ALA A 183 -1.18 2.51 6.56
N GLU A 184 -1.81 1.37 6.28
CA GLU A 184 -2.82 0.75 7.15
C GLU A 184 -2.25 0.39 8.53
N PHE A 185 -1.02 -0.14 8.58
CA PHE A 185 -0.33 -0.39 9.84
C PHE A 185 -0.14 0.89 10.67
N LEU A 186 0.21 2.02 10.03
CA LEU A 186 0.36 3.30 10.73
C LEU A 186 -0.96 3.79 11.33
N GLU A 187 -2.05 3.69 10.58
CA GLU A 187 -3.39 4.06 11.05
C GLU A 187 -3.83 3.18 12.22
N ALA A 188 -3.58 1.87 12.15
CA ALA A 188 -3.87 0.93 13.22
C ALA A 188 -3.07 1.24 14.51
N ASP A 189 -1.78 1.59 14.41
CA ASP A 189 -0.98 1.99 15.58
C ASP A 189 -1.46 3.31 16.19
N ASP A 190 -1.86 4.30 15.37
CA ASP A 190 -2.42 5.56 15.88
C ASP A 190 -3.75 5.33 16.61
N LEU A 191 -4.66 4.54 16.05
CA LEU A 191 -5.93 4.16 16.70
C LEU A 191 -5.70 3.43 18.03
N ARG A 192 -4.74 2.49 18.07
CA ARG A 192 -4.40 1.76 19.29
C ARG A 192 -3.93 2.71 20.40
N ARG A 193 -3.03 3.65 20.09
CA ARG A 193 -2.50 4.62 21.06
C ARG A 193 -3.55 5.62 21.54
N GLN A 194 -4.44 6.06 20.65
CA GLN A 194 -5.59 6.88 21.03
C GLN A 194 -6.49 6.13 22.00
N SER A 195 -6.82 4.87 21.71
CA SER A 195 -7.61 4.01 22.61
C SER A 195 -6.96 3.88 24.00
N GLU A 196 -5.64 3.67 24.06
CA GLU A 196 -4.91 3.60 25.33
C GLU A 196 -4.96 4.93 26.12
N THR A 197 -4.86 6.07 25.43
CA THR A 197 -4.94 7.40 26.06
C THR A 197 -6.34 7.67 26.58
N VAL A 198 -7.36 7.39 25.77
CA VAL A 198 -8.78 7.51 26.16
C VAL A 198 -9.06 6.64 27.37
N LYS A 199 -8.59 5.38 27.40
CA LYS A 199 -8.74 4.49 28.57
C LYS A 199 -8.15 5.11 29.84
N ARG A 200 -6.95 5.69 29.77
CA ARG A 200 -6.33 6.36 30.93
C ARG A 200 -7.13 7.57 31.37
N LEU A 201 -7.60 8.39 30.43
CA LEU A 201 -8.45 9.55 30.72
C LEU A 201 -9.77 9.13 31.37
N THR A 202 -10.44 8.09 30.86
CA THR A 202 -11.68 7.57 31.45
C THR A 202 -11.47 7.14 32.89
N VAL A 203 -10.38 6.42 33.21
CA VAL A 203 -10.06 6.02 34.59
C VAL A 203 -9.89 7.25 35.50
N VAL A 204 -9.11 8.23 35.06
CA VAL A 204 -8.91 9.48 35.82
C VAL A 204 -10.23 10.21 36.02
N THR A 205 -11.02 10.41 34.97
CA THR A 205 -12.32 11.09 35.03
C THR A 205 -13.30 10.35 35.95
N THR A 206 -13.36 9.02 35.90
CA THR A 206 -14.22 8.24 36.80
C THR A 206 -13.85 8.43 38.27
N LEU A 207 -12.56 8.38 38.60
CA LEU A 207 -12.09 8.61 39.96
C LEU A 207 -12.34 10.07 40.40
N SER A 208 -12.10 11.04 39.52
CA SER A 208 -12.36 12.45 39.78
C SER A 208 -13.84 12.74 40.01
N ILE A 209 -14.75 12.13 39.24
CA ILE A 209 -16.20 12.30 39.42
C ILE A 209 -16.64 11.75 40.77
N ILE A 210 -16.14 10.57 41.16
CA ILE A 210 -16.40 10.00 42.49
C ILE A 210 -15.84 10.92 43.59
N GLY A 211 -14.62 11.41 43.41
CA GLY A 211 -13.98 12.36 44.29
C GLY A 211 -14.80 13.64 44.46
N THR A 212 -15.16 14.32 43.38
CA THR A 212 -15.95 15.56 43.39
C THR A 212 -17.30 15.38 44.08
N VAL A 213 -17.99 14.26 43.88
CA VAL A 213 -19.24 13.97 44.60
C VAL A 213 -18.98 13.76 46.09
N ALA A 214 -17.93 13.03 46.45
CA ALA A 214 -17.53 12.87 47.84
C ALA A 214 -17.20 14.23 48.50
N THR A 215 -16.38 15.07 47.88
CA THR A 215 -16.03 16.39 48.41
C THR A 215 -17.24 17.34 48.41
N GLY A 216 -18.10 17.28 47.39
CA GLY A 216 -19.32 18.08 47.30
C GLY A 216 -20.29 17.75 48.43
N PHE A 217 -20.46 16.47 48.75
CA PHE A 217 -21.27 16.04 49.89
C PHE A 217 -20.70 16.53 51.23
N LEU A 218 -19.37 16.51 51.40
CA LEU A 218 -18.71 17.02 52.61
C LEU A 218 -18.75 18.56 52.71
N GLY A 219 -18.68 19.26 51.57
CA GLY A 219 -18.67 20.72 51.49
C GLY A 219 -20.07 21.35 51.52
N MET A 220 -21.10 20.58 51.19
CA MET A 220 -22.49 21.00 51.37
C MET A 220 -22.84 20.99 52.86
N ASN A 221 -23.20 22.16 53.39
CA ASN A 221 -23.79 22.29 54.73
C ASN A 221 -25.24 21.77 54.75
N LEU A 222 -25.49 20.58 54.18
CA LEU A 222 -26.84 20.09 53.87
C LEU A 222 -27.52 19.38 55.02
N ILE A 223 -27.00 19.50 56.23
CA ILE A 223 -27.71 18.96 57.36
C ILE A 223 -27.68 19.97 58.50
N ASN A 224 -28.89 20.44 58.81
CA ASN A 224 -29.32 20.79 60.15
C ASN A 224 -29.25 19.57 61.12
N ALA A 225 -28.32 18.64 60.87
CA ALA A 225 -27.85 17.57 61.74
C ALA A 225 -26.46 17.93 62.27
N ALA A 226 -26.20 19.21 62.53
CA ALA A 226 -25.06 19.62 63.35
C ALA A 226 -25.02 18.80 64.66
N ASP A 227 -26.19 18.43 65.19
CA ASP A 227 -26.38 17.68 66.43
C ASP A 227 -26.30 16.14 66.32
N GLN A 228 -26.12 15.56 65.12
CA GLN A 228 -25.99 14.09 65.01
C GLN A 228 -24.55 13.59 65.19
N PRO A 229 -24.37 12.41 65.83
CA PRO A 229 -23.05 11.82 66.05
C PRO A 229 -22.27 11.64 64.74
N PHE A 230 -20.96 11.88 64.79
CA PHE A 230 -20.04 11.74 63.65
C PHE A 230 -20.19 10.41 62.89
N TRP A 231 -20.42 9.31 63.62
CA TRP A 231 -20.62 7.99 63.04
C TRP A 231 -21.83 7.89 62.10
N VAL A 232 -22.95 8.56 62.41
CA VAL A 232 -24.15 8.51 61.56
C VAL A 232 -23.90 9.25 60.23
N LYS A 233 -23.18 10.38 60.29
CA LYS A 233 -22.75 11.13 59.09
C LYS A 233 -21.80 10.33 58.22
N ALA A 234 -20.85 9.62 58.85
CA ALA A 234 -19.91 8.76 58.13
C ALA A 234 -20.63 7.61 57.41
N VAL A 235 -21.68 7.03 58.01
CA VAL A 235 -22.50 5.98 57.36
C VAL A 235 -23.26 6.53 56.15
N TYR A 236 -23.94 7.68 56.28
CA TYR A 236 -24.65 8.29 55.14
C TYR A 236 -23.71 8.68 54.01
N PHE A 237 -22.57 9.31 54.34
CA PHE A 237 -21.53 9.64 53.37
C PHE A 237 -21.03 8.40 52.63
N SER A 238 -20.67 7.35 53.37
CA SER A 238 -20.17 6.10 52.80
C SER A 238 -21.21 5.42 51.91
N ALA A 239 -22.49 5.43 52.31
CA ALA A 239 -23.58 4.89 51.51
C ALA A 239 -23.77 5.66 50.20
N VAL A 240 -23.78 7.00 50.24
CA VAL A 240 -23.93 7.84 49.05
C VAL A 240 -22.75 7.65 48.09
N VAL A 241 -21.52 7.71 48.60
CA VAL A 241 -20.31 7.51 47.78
C VAL A 241 -20.27 6.11 47.18
N LEU A 242 -20.63 5.08 47.94
CA LEU A 242 -20.66 3.69 47.45
C LEU A 242 -21.71 3.51 46.35
N VAL A 243 -22.94 3.99 46.56
CA VAL A 243 -24.01 3.93 45.55
C VAL A 243 -23.59 4.68 44.29
N PHE A 244 -23.02 5.87 44.44
CA PHE A 244 -22.55 6.66 43.31
C PHE A 244 -21.39 5.98 42.57
N ALA A 245 -20.41 5.43 43.29
CA ALA A 245 -19.30 4.67 42.69
C ALA A 245 -19.80 3.42 41.94
N LEU A 246 -20.79 2.71 42.47
CA LEU A 246 -21.43 1.58 41.79
C LEU A 246 -22.15 2.02 40.51
N VAL A 247 -22.86 3.15 40.54
CA VAL A 247 -23.53 3.72 39.35
C VAL A 247 -22.51 4.14 38.29
N VAL A 248 -21.42 4.80 38.68
CA VAL A 248 -20.34 5.20 37.76
C VAL A 248 -19.67 3.97 37.17
N PHE A 249 -19.33 2.98 37.98
CA PHE A 249 -18.71 1.73 37.52
C PHE A 249 -19.63 0.98 36.54
N PHE A 250 -20.92 0.87 36.87
CA PHE A 250 -21.92 0.26 36.00
C PHE A 250 -22.02 1.00 34.66
N THR A 251 -22.10 2.33 34.69
CA THR A 251 -22.17 3.18 33.50
C THR A 251 -20.93 3.01 32.61
N VAL A 252 -19.74 2.97 33.19
CA VAL A 252 -18.47 2.86 32.44
C VAL A 252 -18.33 1.47 31.82
N SER A 253 -18.66 0.44 32.60
CA SER A 253 -18.67 -0.96 32.16
C SER A 253 -19.63 -1.20 30.99
N LYS A 254 -20.73 -0.45 30.93
CA LYS A 254 -21.76 -0.52 29.88
C LYS A 254 -21.68 0.59 28.83
N SER A 255 -20.68 1.46 28.91
CA SER A 255 -20.59 2.67 28.08
C SER A 255 -20.71 2.39 26.57
N THR A 256 -20.12 1.30 26.07
CA THR A 256 -20.20 0.93 24.64
C THR A 256 -21.62 0.56 24.21
N ALA A 257 -22.31 -0.29 24.99
CA ALA A 257 -23.68 -0.68 24.70
C ALA A 257 -24.66 0.50 24.85
N LEU A 258 -24.39 1.39 25.80
CA LEU A 258 -25.15 2.63 25.99
C LEU A 258 -24.95 3.60 24.81
N ALA A 259 -23.72 3.76 24.32
CA ALA A 259 -23.41 4.59 23.15
C ALA A 259 -24.09 4.08 21.87
N GLU A 260 -24.03 2.79 21.59
CA GLU A 260 -24.74 2.18 20.45
C GLU A 260 -26.26 2.36 20.56
N SER A 261 -26.82 2.28 21.77
CA SER A 261 -28.25 2.55 21.98
C SER A 261 -28.63 4.01 21.76
N LEU A 262 -27.72 4.95 22.06
CA LEU A 262 -27.93 6.38 21.84
C LEU A 262 -28.01 6.72 20.35
N ASP A 263 -27.24 6.05 19.49
CA ASP A 263 -27.34 6.22 18.03
C ASP A 263 -28.73 5.80 17.51
N VAL A 264 -29.31 4.74 18.08
CA VAL A 264 -30.69 4.29 17.76
C VAL A 264 -31.74 5.27 18.28
N VAL A 265 -31.51 5.85 19.46
CA VAL A 265 -32.42 6.84 20.08
C VAL A 265 -32.39 8.18 19.34
N ALA A 266 -31.21 8.60 18.87
CA ALA A 266 -30.99 9.81 18.08
C ALA A 266 -31.57 9.73 16.66
N ASN A 267 -31.88 8.53 16.17
CA ASN A 267 -32.54 8.35 14.89
C ASN A 267 -34.01 8.84 14.95
N GLU A 268 -34.31 9.92 14.22
CA GLU A 268 -35.65 10.55 14.20
C GLU A 268 -36.74 9.64 13.62
N ARG A 269 -36.36 8.64 12.82
CA ARG A 269 -37.28 7.69 12.18
C ARG A 269 -37.65 6.48 13.04
N ALA A 270 -37.06 6.33 14.22
CA ALA A 270 -37.29 5.17 15.09
C ALA A 270 -38.55 5.34 15.95
N SER A 271 -39.35 4.27 16.06
CA SER A 271 -40.55 4.20 16.92
C SER A 271 -40.19 4.27 18.42
N ALA A 272 -41.10 4.77 19.25
CA ALA A 272 -40.90 4.86 20.70
C ALA A 272 -40.61 3.49 21.35
N GLU A 273 -41.24 2.41 20.86
CA GLU A 273 -40.97 1.04 21.33
C GLU A 273 -39.56 0.57 20.98
N SER A 274 -39.07 0.89 19.76
CA SER A 274 -37.72 0.48 19.36
C SER A 274 -36.64 1.24 20.11
N LYS A 275 -36.89 2.50 20.49
CA LYS A 275 -36.01 3.29 21.37
C LYS A 275 -35.95 2.70 22.78
N LEU A 276 -37.09 2.32 23.36
CA LEU A 276 -37.17 1.76 24.71
C LEU A 276 -36.53 0.36 24.79
N MET A 277 -36.76 -0.46 23.77
CA MET A 277 -36.19 -1.81 23.68
C MET A 277 -34.67 -1.79 23.45
N ALA A 278 -34.15 -0.80 22.72
CA ALA A 278 -32.70 -0.60 22.55
C ALA A 278 -32.01 -0.26 23.88
N LEU A 279 -32.60 0.62 24.68
CA LEU A 279 -32.10 0.96 26.03
C LEU A 279 -32.15 -0.25 26.98
N MET A 280 -33.24 -1.02 26.99
CA MET A 280 -33.34 -2.24 27.80
C MET A 280 -32.32 -3.30 27.39
N ARG A 281 -32.02 -3.44 26.09
CA ARG A 281 -30.96 -4.35 25.62
C ARG A 281 -29.57 -3.88 26.06
N ALA A 282 -29.28 -2.59 26.00
CA ALA A 282 -27.99 -2.06 26.47
C ALA A 282 -27.78 -2.32 27.97
N LEU A 283 -28.84 -2.19 28.77
CA LEU A 283 -28.82 -2.44 30.21
C LEU A 283 -28.72 -3.94 30.56
N SER A 284 -29.35 -4.82 29.77
CA SER A 284 -29.40 -6.27 29.99
C SER A 284 -28.30 -7.07 29.28
N ALA A 285 -27.55 -6.46 28.35
CA ALA A 285 -26.45 -7.12 27.66
C ALA A 285 -25.47 -7.73 28.66
N ARG A 286 -24.86 -8.89 28.39
CA ARG A 286 -23.82 -9.44 29.27
C ARG A 286 -22.53 -8.64 29.10
N LEU A 287 -21.75 -8.53 30.18
CA LEU A 287 -20.40 -7.96 30.13
C LEU A 287 -19.58 -8.64 29.02
N PRO A 288 -18.88 -7.89 28.15
CA PRO A 288 -17.94 -8.50 27.23
C PRO A 288 -16.89 -9.26 28.05
N LYS A 289 -16.73 -10.56 27.77
CA LYS A 289 -15.64 -11.34 28.34
C LYS A 289 -14.33 -10.74 27.83
N ARG A 290 -13.47 -10.33 28.76
CA ARG A 290 -12.10 -9.87 28.51
C ARG A 290 -11.28 -10.93 27.78
#